data_AF-A0A7V6KET1-F1
#
_entry.id   AF-A0A7V6KET1-F1
#
_cell.length_a   1.000
_cell.length_b   1.000
_cell.length_c   1.000
_cell.angle_alpha   90.00
_cell.angle_beta   90.00
_cell.angle_gamma   90.00
#
_symmetry.space_group_name_H-M   'P 1'
#
loop_
_entity.id
_entity.type
_entity.pdbx_description
1 polymer ?
#
loop_
_entity_poly.entity_id
_entity_poly.type
_entity_poly.pdbx_seq_one_letter_code
_entity_poly.pdbx_strand_id
1 'polypeptide(L)'
;MKYLIIGDTHGLIDLDRVTPEVLGRLDPEDVIIHCGDFGAPWSGDEQDEALQFWRRVPNQVFICLGNHENYDWIERQPIVCQNGATGYQLGPNLFAPLLGEIVTIGQDRFWFYSGGYSVDFLYRTPGKTIWKQEIAQIGDSRAAISQLKDSGGVDYVITHDGPREFIMKYWGYPIGGPKPMYYALLGLRAEDIIHPGFALDEVYHRPELWKRWFFGHHHRDDDRERIRPIYRDLILIHNGVETVL
;
A
#
# COMPACT_ATOMS: atom_id res chain seq x y z
N MET A 1 10.06 3.65 19.61
CA MET A 1 9.00 3.15 18.74
C MET A 1 9.65 2.56 17.51
N LYS A 2 9.18 1.39 17.08
CA LYS A 2 9.65 0.66 15.91
C LYS A 2 8.55 0.61 14.86
N TYR A 3 8.96 0.53 13.60
CA TYR A 3 8.08 0.30 12.46
C TYR A 3 8.52 -1.00 11.79
N LEU A 4 7.60 -1.95 11.65
CA LEU A 4 7.82 -3.11 10.80
C LEU A 4 7.17 -2.87 9.45
N ILE A 5 7.98 -2.70 8.40
CA ILE A 5 7.50 -2.53 7.03
C ILE A 5 7.43 -3.89 6.36
N ILE A 6 6.25 -4.20 5.80
CA ILE A 6 5.91 -5.43 5.11
C ILE A 6 5.05 -5.09 3.89
N GLY A 7 4.82 -6.02 2.98
CA GLY A 7 3.94 -5.84 1.82
C GLY A 7 3.58 -7.21 1.23
N ASP A 8 2.68 -7.26 0.25
CA ASP A 8 2.50 -8.40 -0.67
C ASP A 8 2.36 -9.77 0.03
N THR A 9 1.54 -9.85 1.08
CA THR A 9 1.27 -11.12 1.80
C THR A 9 0.25 -12.00 1.08
N HIS A 10 -0.58 -11.39 0.22
CA HIS A 10 -1.53 -12.07 -0.65
C HIS A 10 -2.43 -13.05 0.11
N GLY A 11 -3.04 -12.59 1.20
CA GLY A 11 -3.82 -13.44 2.10
C GLY A 11 -2.92 -14.41 2.85
N LEU A 12 -3.05 -15.71 2.61
CA LEU A 12 -2.22 -16.74 3.24
C LEU A 12 -0.98 -17.13 2.41
N ILE A 13 -0.87 -16.68 1.16
CA ILE A 13 0.12 -17.19 0.20
C ILE A 13 1.55 -16.89 0.65
N ASP A 14 1.80 -15.67 1.12
CA ASP A 14 3.10 -15.20 1.57
C ASP A 14 3.07 -14.69 3.03
N LEU A 15 2.05 -15.08 3.81
CA LEU A 15 1.92 -14.66 5.22
C LEU A 15 2.85 -15.42 6.16
N ASP A 16 3.34 -16.59 5.74
CA ASP A 16 4.19 -17.47 6.54
C ASP A 16 5.52 -16.81 6.96
N ARG A 17 6.00 -15.79 6.22
CA ARG A 17 7.15 -14.98 6.63
C ARG A 17 6.90 -14.12 7.86
N VAL A 18 5.63 -13.81 8.20
CA VAL A 18 5.26 -13.03 9.39
C VAL A 18 5.18 -13.97 10.59
N THR A 19 6.34 -14.42 11.05
CA THR A 19 6.44 -15.43 12.11
C THR A 19 6.24 -14.82 13.51
N PRO A 20 5.94 -15.63 14.54
CA PRO A 20 5.98 -15.18 15.93
C PRO A 20 7.32 -14.60 16.36
N GLU A 21 8.44 -15.04 15.77
CA GLU A 21 9.77 -14.47 16.05
C GLU A 21 9.87 -13.03 15.53
N VAL A 22 9.40 -12.78 14.31
CA VAL A 22 9.34 -11.43 13.72
C VAL A 22 8.46 -10.52 14.58
N LEU A 23 7.24 -10.97 14.89
CA LEU A 23 6.30 -10.21 15.70
C LEU A 23 6.83 -9.98 17.13
N GLY A 24 7.59 -10.93 17.68
CA GLY A 24 8.23 -10.82 18.99
C GLY A 24 9.33 -9.76 19.07
N ARG A 25 9.75 -9.15 17.95
CA ARG A 25 10.67 -7.99 17.94
C ARG A 25 9.95 -6.67 18.22
N LEU A 26 8.62 -6.66 18.16
CA LEU A 26 7.78 -5.48 18.39
C LEU A 26 7.29 -5.45 19.84
N ASP A 27 7.36 -4.26 20.44
CA ASP A 27 6.64 -3.96 21.66
C ASP A 27 5.18 -3.59 21.31
N PRO A 28 4.20 -3.66 22.23
CA PRO A 28 2.79 -3.40 21.91
C PRO A 28 2.50 -2.03 21.29
N GLU A 29 3.31 -1.02 21.60
CA GLU A 29 3.19 0.35 21.08
C GLU A 29 3.86 0.54 19.71
N ASP A 30 4.65 -0.44 19.26
CA ASP A 30 5.24 -0.43 17.92
C ASP A 30 4.15 -0.75 16.87
N VAL A 31 4.39 -0.40 15.61
CA VAL A 31 3.38 -0.54 14.55
C VAL A 31 3.89 -1.32 13.35
N ILE A 32 2.95 -1.88 12.61
CA ILE A 32 3.19 -2.57 11.34
C ILE A 32 2.63 -1.70 10.21
N ILE A 33 3.42 -1.50 9.16
CA ILE A 33 3.03 -0.77 7.95
C ILE A 33 3.05 -1.77 6.78
N HIS A 34 1.89 -2.00 6.16
CA HIS A 34 1.72 -2.92 5.05
C HIS A 34 1.61 -2.16 3.72
N CYS A 35 2.54 -2.38 2.78
CA CYS A 35 2.63 -1.77 1.46
C CYS A 35 1.66 -2.37 0.42
N GLY A 36 0.49 -2.82 0.86
CA GLY A 36 -0.56 -3.36 -0.02
C GLY A 36 -0.39 -4.81 -0.45
N ASP A 37 -1.37 -5.29 -1.21
CA ASP A 37 -1.64 -6.70 -1.47
C ASP A 37 -1.60 -7.53 -0.18
N PHE A 38 -2.32 -7.02 0.84
CA PHE A 38 -2.60 -7.75 2.07
C PHE A 38 -3.56 -8.91 1.82
N GLY A 39 -4.50 -8.74 0.89
CA GLY A 39 -5.25 -9.84 0.30
C GLY A 39 -6.20 -10.53 1.29
N ALA A 40 -6.81 -9.78 2.20
CA ALA A 40 -7.83 -10.33 3.08
C ALA A 40 -9.06 -9.38 3.23
N PRO A 41 -10.29 -9.90 3.26
CA PRO A 41 -10.65 -11.30 3.11
C PRO A 41 -10.60 -11.83 1.66
N TRP A 42 -9.99 -11.12 0.70
CA TRP A 42 -9.93 -11.47 -0.73
C TRP A 42 -11.27 -11.88 -1.35
N SER A 43 -11.64 -13.17 -1.32
CA SER A 43 -12.95 -13.67 -1.78
C SER A 43 -13.86 -14.21 -0.66
N GLY A 44 -13.35 -14.23 0.57
CA GLY A 44 -14.04 -14.62 1.79
C GLY A 44 -14.77 -13.46 2.48
N ASP A 45 -15.05 -13.67 3.77
CA ASP A 45 -15.80 -12.76 4.63
C ASP A 45 -15.04 -12.46 5.95
N GLU A 46 -15.76 -12.03 6.99
CA GLU A 46 -15.19 -11.76 8.31
C GLU A 46 -14.42 -12.94 8.92
N GLN A 47 -14.65 -14.19 8.47
CA GLN A 47 -13.98 -15.39 8.96
C GLN A 47 -12.69 -15.75 8.20
N ASP A 48 -12.28 -14.95 7.20
CA ASP A 48 -11.04 -15.19 6.47
C ASP A 48 -9.83 -15.31 7.42
N GLU A 49 -9.03 -16.35 7.23
CA GLU A 49 -7.95 -16.71 8.15
C GLU A 49 -6.84 -15.64 8.19
N ALA A 50 -6.51 -15.03 7.04
CA ALA A 50 -5.51 -13.97 7.00
C ALA A 50 -6.04 -12.70 7.67
N LEU A 51 -7.30 -12.33 7.43
CA LEU A 51 -7.95 -11.21 8.13
C LEU A 51 -7.94 -11.44 9.65
N GLN A 52 -8.28 -12.65 10.09
CA GLN A 52 -8.28 -13.03 11.50
C GLN A 52 -6.88 -13.04 12.11
N PHE A 53 -5.85 -13.45 11.36
CA PHE A 53 -4.46 -13.35 11.78
C PHE A 53 -4.10 -11.89 12.08
N TRP A 54 -4.32 -10.98 11.12
CA TRP A 54 -4.00 -9.57 11.28
C TRP A 54 -4.78 -8.92 12.44
N ARG A 55 -6.06 -9.26 12.62
CA ARG A 55 -6.86 -8.73 13.74
C ARG A 55 -6.43 -9.22 15.13
N ARG A 56 -5.59 -10.25 15.19
CA ARG A 56 -5.08 -10.82 16.45
C ARG A 56 -3.68 -10.33 16.80
N VAL A 57 -2.94 -9.73 15.87
CA VAL A 57 -1.64 -9.16 16.23
C VAL A 57 -1.86 -8.01 17.22
N PRO A 58 -1.02 -7.90 18.28
CA PRO A 58 -1.24 -6.91 19.33
C PRO A 58 -0.95 -5.47 18.87
N ASN A 59 -0.20 -5.31 17.79
CA ASN A 59 0.22 -4.04 17.23
C ASN A 59 -0.88 -3.41 16.36
N GLN A 60 -0.86 -2.08 16.26
CA GLN A 60 -1.60 -1.37 15.22
C GLN A 60 -0.97 -1.67 13.85
N VAL A 61 -1.84 -1.89 12.86
CA VAL A 61 -1.48 -2.23 11.49
C VAL A 61 -2.09 -1.20 10.54
N PHE A 62 -1.23 -0.50 9.81
CA PHE A 62 -1.62 0.47 8.79
C PHE A 62 -1.43 -0.13 7.41
N ILE A 63 -2.48 -0.18 6.60
CA ILE A 63 -2.48 -0.88 5.30
C ILE A 63 -2.65 0.14 4.17
N CYS A 64 -1.64 0.25 3.31
CA CYS A 64 -1.76 0.90 2.02
C CYS A 64 -2.47 -0.06 1.06
N LEU A 65 -3.71 0.20 0.65
CA LEU A 65 -4.45 -0.77 -0.18
C LEU A 65 -3.77 -0.98 -1.54
N GLY A 66 -3.67 -2.24 -1.98
CA GLY A 66 -3.11 -2.63 -3.28
C GLY A 66 -4.15 -2.93 -4.36
N ASN A 67 -3.75 -3.67 -5.39
CA ASN A 67 -4.67 -4.10 -6.45
C ASN A 67 -5.26 -5.50 -6.23
N HIS A 68 -4.74 -6.26 -5.27
CA HIS A 68 -5.35 -7.51 -4.82
C HIS A 68 -6.06 -7.35 -3.47
N GLU A 69 -7.00 -6.41 -3.41
CA GLU A 69 -7.84 -6.17 -2.24
C GLU A 69 -9.33 -6.29 -2.56
N ASN A 70 -10.14 -6.76 -1.58
CA ASN A 70 -11.58 -6.83 -1.73
C ASN A 70 -12.23 -5.46 -1.47
N TYR A 71 -12.21 -4.58 -2.48
CA TYR A 71 -12.73 -3.21 -2.35
C TYR A 71 -14.22 -3.17 -1.97
N ASP A 72 -15.05 -4.09 -2.48
CA ASP A 72 -16.46 -4.14 -2.09
C ASP A 72 -16.62 -4.39 -0.58
N TRP A 73 -15.77 -5.22 0.02
CA TRP A 73 -15.77 -5.44 1.46
C TRP A 73 -15.17 -4.27 2.24
N ILE A 74 -14.06 -3.71 1.76
CA ILE A 74 -13.37 -2.58 2.41
C ILE A 74 -14.26 -1.34 2.48
N GLU A 75 -14.93 -0.98 1.39
CA GLU A 75 -15.75 0.24 1.32
C GLU A 75 -17.03 0.17 2.18
N ARG A 76 -17.38 -1.02 2.69
CA ARG A 76 -18.47 -1.20 3.66
C ARG A 76 -18.01 -1.01 5.11
N GLN A 77 -16.71 -0.92 5.37
CA GLN A 77 -16.19 -0.77 6.72
C GLN A 77 -16.40 0.67 7.22
N PRO A 78 -16.49 0.87 8.55
CA PRO A 78 -16.57 2.21 9.13
C PRO A 78 -15.41 3.10 8.69
N ILE A 79 -15.71 4.35 8.33
CA ILE A 79 -14.69 5.38 8.13
C ILE A 79 -14.48 6.10 9.45
N VAL A 80 -13.23 6.13 9.91
CA VAL A 80 -12.84 6.75 11.18
C VAL A 80 -11.65 7.69 10.98
N CYS A 81 -11.44 8.59 11.94
CA CYS A 81 -10.23 9.38 12.04
C CYS A 81 -9.28 8.75 13.07
N GLN A 82 -8.08 8.40 12.66
CA GLN A 82 -7.05 7.77 13.48
C GLN A 82 -5.69 8.37 13.12
N ASN A 83 -4.89 8.74 14.13
CA ASN A 83 -3.52 9.25 13.93
C ASN A 83 -3.43 10.46 12.97
N GLY A 84 -4.48 11.29 12.94
CA GLY A 84 -4.56 12.48 12.07
C GLY A 84 -4.99 12.19 10.63
N ALA A 85 -5.32 10.93 10.30
CA ALA A 85 -5.76 10.50 8.98
C ALA A 85 -7.19 9.95 9.01
N THR A 86 -7.90 10.08 7.90
CA THR A 86 -9.20 9.44 7.66
C THR A 86 -8.99 8.11 6.92
N GLY A 87 -9.71 7.05 7.29
CA GLY A 87 -9.51 5.73 6.70
C GLY A 87 -10.55 4.71 7.10
N TYR A 88 -10.50 3.54 6.45
CA TYR A 88 -11.34 2.40 6.75
C TYR A 88 -10.84 1.67 7.99
N GLN A 89 -11.73 1.44 8.96
CA GLN A 89 -11.46 0.60 10.12
C GLN A 89 -11.77 -0.86 9.78
N LEU A 90 -10.75 -1.61 9.37
CA LEU A 90 -10.88 -3.02 8.98
C LEU A 90 -10.90 -3.97 10.19
N GLY A 91 -10.62 -3.45 11.38
CA GLY A 91 -10.67 -4.14 12.67
C GLY A 91 -10.20 -3.22 13.80
N PRO A 92 -10.22 -3.67 15.07
CA PRO A 92 -9.81 -2.85 16.21
C PRO A 92 -8.37 -2.30 16.11
N ASN A 93 -7.48 -3.05 15.45
CA ASN A 93 -6.07 -2.69 15.24
C ASN A 93 -5.68 -2.59 13.75
N LEU A 94 -6.63 -2.69 12.81
CA LEU A 94 -6.36 -2.59 11.36
C LEU A 94 -6.99 -1.34 10.80
N PHE A 95 -6.16 -0.48 10.23
CA PHE A 95 -6.58 0.77 9.65
C PHE A 95 -6.00 0.92 8.24
N ALA A 96 -6.85 1.23 7.27
CA ALA A 96 -6.46 1.52 5.90
C ALA A 96 -6.71 3.02 5.60
N PRO A 97 -5.67 3.88 5.62
CA PRO A 97 -5.82 5.29 5.27
C PRO A 97 -6.40 5.46 3.86
N LEU A 98 -7.23 6.50 3.67
CA LEU A 98 -7.70 6.85 2.34
C LEU A 98 -6.53 7.33 1.46
N LEU A 99 -6.74 7.31 0.14
CA LEU A 99 -5.75 7.77 -0.84
C LEU A 99 -5.29 9.21 -0.52
N GLY A 100 -3.98 9.38 -0.31
CA GLY A 100 -3.36 10.69 -0.07
C GLY A 100 -3.25 11.09 1.40
N GLU A 101 -3.82 10.32 2.32
CA GLU A 101 -3.82 10.65 3.73
C GLU A 101 -2.43 10.55 4.36
N ILE A 102 -2.19 11.40 5.36
CA ILE A 102 -0.94 11.45 6.12
C ILE A 102 -1.21 10.98 7.55
N VAL A 103 -0.63 9.85 7.90
CA VAL A 103 -0.69 9.28 9.25
C VAL A 103 0.49 9.78 10.06
N THR A 104 0.24 10.25 11.29
CA THR A 104 1.31 10.61 12.24
C THR A 104 1.43 9.56 13.33
N ILE A 105 2.58 8.90 13.39
CA ILE A 105 2.88 7.82 14.33
C ILE A 105 4.13 8.21 15.11
N GLY A 106 3.99 8.43 16.42
CA GLY A 106 5.05 9.02 17.23
C GLY A 106 5.43 10.41 16.72
N GLN A 107 6.66 10.56 16.23
CA GLN A 107 7.16 11.82 15.63
C GLN A 107 7.26 11.76 14.11
N ASP A 108 7.01 10.59 13.51
CA ASP A 108 7.18 10.37 12.08
C ASP A 108 5.83 10.49 11.34
N ARG A 109 5.91 11.02 10.12
CA ARG A 109 4.77 11.21 9.22
C ARG A 109 4.87 10.26 8.04
N PHE A 110 3.76 9.60 7.72
CA PHE A 110 3.64 8.59 6.66
C PHE A 110 2.57 9.03 5.67
N TRP A 111 2.93 9.25 4.40
CA TRP A 111 1.97 9.52 3.34
C TRP A 111 1.60 8.23 2.61
N PHE A 112 0.31 7.95 2.49
CA PHE A 112 -0.19 6.73 1.87
C PHE A 112 -0.78 7.00 0.49
N TYR A 113 -0.31 6.27 -0.53
CA TYR A 113 -0.91 6.29 -1.87
C TYR A 113 -1.28 4.87 -2.31
N SER A 114 -2.57 4.55 -2.24
CA SER A 114 -3.13 3.24 -2.57
C SER A 114 -3.30 3.02 -4.07
N GLY A 115 -3.47 1.74 -4.42
CA GLY A 115 -3.83 1.29 -5.76
C GLY A 115 -2.66 0.70 -6.55
N GLY A 116 -3.03 -0.08 -7.56
CA GLY A 116 -2.11 -0.78 -8.46
C GLY A 116 -2.84 -1.24 -9.71
N TYR A 117 -2.10 -1.51 -10.78
CA TYR A 117 -2.69 -2.03 -12.02
C TYR A 117 -2.61 -3.55 -12.06
N SER A 118 -3.75 -4.22 -11.96
CA SER A 118 -3.85 -5.68 -12.14
C SER A 118 -3.51 -6.09 -13.57
N VAL A 119 -2.22 -6.37 -13.82
CA VAL A 119 -1.71 -6.79 -15.15
C VAL A 119 -2.29 -8.13 -15.60
N ASP A 120 -2.76 -8.94 -14.66
CA ASP A 120 -3.36 -10.25 -14.85
C ASP A 120 -4.90 -10.21 -14.95
N PHE A 121 -5.49 -9.02 -15.16
CA PHE A 121 -6.94 -8.79 -15.24
C PHE A 121 -7.71 -9.76 -16.14
N LEU A 122 -7.07 -10.31 -17.18
CA LEU A 122 -7.66 -11.30 -18.08
C LEU A 122 -8.06 -12.62 -17.38
N TYR A 123 -7.47 -12.90 -16.21
CA TYR A 123 -7.77 -14.06 -15.37
C TYR A 123 -8.67 -13.72 -14.19
N ARG A 124 -9.13 -12.47 -14.08
CA ARG A 124 -9.91 -11.97 -12.95
C ARG A 124 -11.39 -11.82 -13.30
N THR A 125 -12.24 -11.79 -12.27
CA THR A 125 -13.69 -11.61 -12.40
C THR A 125 -14.09 -10.31 -11.69
N PRO A 126 -14.66 -9.32 -12.41
CA PRO A 126 -15.10 -8.06 -11.82
C PRO A 126 -16.04 -8.26 -10.62
N GLY A 127 -15.79 -7.51 -9.55
CA GLY A 127 -16.55 -7.58 -8.29
C GLY A 127 -16.28 -8.84 -7.47
N LYS A 128 -15.25 -9.63 -7.82
CA LYS A 128 -14.84 -10.83 -7.08
C LYS A 128 -13.33 -10.94 -6.87
N THR A 129 -12.56 -10.69 -7.91
CA THR A 129 -11.09 -10.80 -7.89
C THR A 129 -10.42 -9.67 -8.66
N ILE A 130 -11.19 -8.66 -9.06
CA ILE A 130 -10.72 -7.39 -9.60
C ILE A 130 -11.82 -6.33 -9.40
N TRP A 131 -11.42 -5.11 -9.05
CA TRP A 131 -12.32 -3.98 -8.79
C TRP A 131 -11.86 -2.72 -9.51
N LYS A 132 -12.83 -1.90 -9.94
CA LYS A 132 -12.52 -0.61 -10.57
C LYS A 132 -11.83 0.36 -9.61
N GLN A 133 -12.00 0.16 -8.31
CA GLN A 133 -11.42 0.95 -7.23
C GLN A 133 -9.91 0.74 -7.03
N GLU A 134 -9.31 -0.29 -7.66
CA GLU A 134 -7.86 -0.54 -7.61
C GLU A 134 -7.03 0.60 -8.21
N ILE A 135 -7.64 1.39 -9.11
CA ILE A 135 -6.99 2.54 -9.73
C ILE A 135 -7.77 3.80 -9.36
N ALA A 136 -7.03 4.79 -8.85
CA ALA A 136 -7.57 6.09 -8.50
C ALA A 136 -8.13 6.85 -9.71
N GLN A 137 -9.17 7.64 -9.46
CA GLN A 137 -9.57 8.69 -10.39
C GLN A 137 -8.46 9.75 -10.48
N ILE A 138 -8.33 10.40 -11.63
CA ILE A 138 -7.32 11.44 -11.85
C ILE A 138 -7.45 12.58 -10.83
N GLY A 139 -8.69 12.98 -10.51
CA GLY A 139 -8.96 14.04 -9.53
C GLY A 139 -8.44 13.70 -8.14
N ASP A 140 -8.74 12.49 -7.66
CA ASP A 140 -8.34 12.03 -6.33
C ASP A 140 -6.81 11.85 -6.22
N SER A 141 -6.19 11.29 -7.26
CA SER A 141 -4.72 11.19 -7.37
C SER A 141 -4.03 12.56 -7.29
N ARG A 142 -4.57 13.56 -8.01
CA ARG A 142 -4.04 14.93 -7.96
C ARG A 142 -4.21 15.57 -6.59
N ALA A 143 -5.37 15.36 -5.94
CA ALA A 143 -5.62 15.86 -4.60
C ALA A 143 -4.64 15.25 -3.59
N ALA A 144 -4.40 13.94 -3.66
CA ALA A 144 -3.44 13.23 -2.82
C ALA A 144 -2.02 13.77 -2.95
N ILE A 145 -1.55 14.02 -4.18
CA ILE A 145 -0.22 14.59 -4.44
C ILE A 145 -0.15 16.05 -3.97
N SER A 146 -1.23 16.83 -4.13
CA SER A 146 -1.27 18.21 -3.60
C SER A 146 -1.15 18.21 -2.08
N GLN A 147 -1.88 17.33 -1.39
CA GLN A 147 -1.83 17.19 0.06
C GLN A 147 -0.40 16.91 0.54
N LEU A 148 0.34 16.01 -0.12
CA LEU A 148 1.75 15.77 0.20
C LEU A 148 2.58 17.05 0.11
N LYS A 149 2.46 17.79 -1.00
CA LYS A 149 3.21 19.04 -1.24
C LYS A 149 2.87 20.12 -0.22
N ASP A 150 1.59 20.35 0.02
CA ASP A 150 1.08 21.38 0.92
C ASP A 150 1.45 21.09 2.37
N SER A 151 1.67 19.83 2.70
CA SER A 151 2.11 19.39 4.03
C SER A 151 3.59 19.65 4.33
N GLY A 152 4.36 20.12 3.34
CA GLY A 152 5.80 20.37 3.44
C GLY A 152 6.67 19.10 3.41
N GLY A 153 6.09 17.96 2.98
CA GLY A 153 6.75 16.66 2.95
C GLY A 153 6.51 15.79 4.19
N VAL A 154 7.02 14.57 4.14
CA VAL A 154 6.85 13.52 5.15
C VAL A 154 8.16 12.76 5.39
N ASP A 155 8.20 11.92 6.42
CA ASP A 155 9.35 11.05 6.68
C ASP A 155 9.32 9.85 5.74
N TYR A 156 8.14 9.21 5.62
CA TYR A 156 7.96 7.99 4.85
C TYR A 156 6.85 8.13 3.81
N VAL A 157 7.14 7.68 2.60
CA VAL A 157 6.14 7.44 1.56
C VAL A 157 5.84 5.96 1.52
N ILE A 158 4.56 5.60 1.64
CA ILE A 158 4.06 4.23 1.60
C ILE A 158 3.09 4.13 0.44
N THR A 159 3.46 3.35 -0.58
CA THR A 159 2.61 3.12 -1.74
C THR A 159 2.46 1.63 -1.99
N HIS A 160 1.47 1.21 -2.78
CA HIS A 160 1.46 -0.18 -3.24
C HIS A 160 2.30 -0.33 -4.51
N ASP A 161 2.04 0.46 -5.54
CA ASP A 161 2.86 0.49 -6.75
C ASP A 161 4.01 1.52 -6.64
N GLY A 162 5.05 1.37 -7.47
CA GLY A 162 6.24 2.24 -7.48
C GLY A 162 6.26 3.24 -8.64
N PRO A 163 7.14 4.25 -8.61
CA PRO A 163 7.32 5.19 -9.73
C PRO A 163 7.77 4.46 -10.99
N ARG A 164 7.10 4.73 -12.11
CA ARG A 164 7.44 4.11 -13.41
C ARG A 164 8.89 4.36 -13.78
N GLU A 165 9.39 5.59 -13.60
CA GLU A 165 10.75 5.94 -14.00
C GLU A 165 11.81 5.22 -13.17
N PHE A 166 11.57 5.02 -11.88
CA PHE A 166 12.41 4.20 -11.02
C PHE A 166 12.46 2.75 -11.53
N ILE A 167 11.29 2.16 -11.76
CA ILE A 167 11.16 0.78 -12.26
C ILE A 167 11.87 0.59 -13.59
N MET A 168 11.65 1.52 -14.53
CA MET A 168 12.31 1.51 -15.83
C MET A 168 13.83 1.63 -15.69
N LYS A 169 14.32 2.56 -14.87
CA LYS A 169 15.74 2.84 -14.69
C LYS A 169 16.51 1.66 -14.11
N TYR A 170 15.93 0.96 -13.13
CA TYR A 170 16.64 -0.09 -12.39
C TYR A 170 16.33 -1.51 -12.88
N TRP A 171 15.13 -1.76 -13.41
CA TRP A 171 14.71 -3.11 -13.80
C TRP A 171 14.45 -3.26 -15.30
N GLY A 172 14.44 -2.16 -16.05
CA GLY A 172 14.50 -2.16 -17.51
C GLY A 172 13.22 -2.61 -18.23
N TYR A 173 12.10 -2.80 -17.52
CA TYR A 173 10.82 -3.12 -18.16
C TYR A 173 9.87 -1.92 -18.20
N PRO A 174 9.17 -1.71 -19.34
CA PRO A 174 8.23 -0.62 -19.49
C PRO A 174 6.96 -0.87 -18.68
N ILE A 175 6.64 0.07 -17.78
CA ILE A 175 5.29 0.21 -17.24
C ILE A 175 4.44 0.96 -18.26
N GLY A 176 3.41 0.29 -18.76
CA GLY A 176 2.41 0.87 -19.65
C GLY A 176 1.08 1.05 -18.92
N GLY A 177 0.24 1.95 -19.43
CA GLY A 177 -1.09 2.15 -18.88
C GLY A 177 -2.01 0.93 -19.12
N PRO A 178 -3.19 0.91 -18.48
CA PRO A 178 -4.16 -0.15 -18.68
C PRO A 178 -4.53 -0.34 -20.16
N LYS A 179 -4.75 -1.59 -20.57
CA LYS A 179 -5.09 -1.94 -21.96
C LYS A 179 -6.57 -1.59 -22.27
N PRO A 180 -6.96 -1.38 -23.55
CA PRO A 180 -8.36 -1.16 -23.93
C PRO A 180 -9.36 -2.16 -23.33
N MET A 181 -8.96 -3.44 -23.26
CA MET A 181 -9.78 -4.50 -22.67
C MET A 181 -9.99 -4.35 -21.15
N TYR A 182 -9.04 -3.77 -20.43
CA TYR A 182 -9.18 -3.50 -19.00
C TYR A 182 -10.31 -2.51 -18.75
N TYR A 183 -10.34 -1.41 -19.51
CA TYR A 183 -11.40 -0.41 -19.42
C TYR A 183 -12.77 -1.01 -19.76
N ALA A 184 -12.84 -1.80 -20.83
CA ALA A 184 -14.08 -2.48 -21.22
C ALA A 184 -14.56 -3.47 -20.15
N LEU A 185 -13.65 -4.22 -19.53
CA LEU A 185 -13.96 -5.20 -18.48
C LEU A 185 -14.57 -4.54 -17.24
N LEU A 186 -14.04 -3.38 -16.84
CA LEU A 186 -14.44 -2.70 -15.60
C LEU A 186 -15.43 -1.55 -15.82
N GLY A 187 -15.82 -1.28 -17.07
CA GLY A 187 -16.69 -0.16 -17.41
C GLY A 187 -16.06 1.20 -17.11
N LEU A 188 -14.75 1.32 -17.29
CA LEU A 188 -13.96 2.52 -17.04
C LEU A 188 -13.66 3.27 -18.34
N ARG A 189 -13.20 4.52 -18.22
CA ARG A 189 -12.66 5.30 -19.33
C ARG A 189 -11.21 5.66 -19.04
N ALA A 190 -10.38 5.69 -20.09
CA ALA A 190 -8.96 6.02 -19.97
C ALA A 190 -8.73 7.45 -19.47
N GLU A 191 -9.69 8.35 -19.71
CA GLU A 191 -9.61 9.75 -19.30
C GLU A 191 -9.98 9.98 -17.83
N ASP A 192 -10.54 8.97 -17.14
CA ASP A 192 -11.05 9.11 -15.78
C ASP A 192 -10.04 8.65 -14.71
N ILE A 193 -9.15 7.72 -15.07
CA ILE A 193 -8.25 7.05 -14.13
C ILE A 193 -6.77 7.26 -14.48
N ILE A 194 -5.88 7.09 -13.50
CA ILE A 194 -4.43 7.19 -13.69
C ILE A 194 -3.69 6.02 -13.06
N HIS A 195 -2.81 5.40 -13.84
CA HIS A 195 -1.91 4.37 -13.34
C HIS A 195 -1.05 4.95 -12.19
N PRO A 196 -0.98 4.31 -11.01
CA PRO A 196 -0.20 4.79 -9.86
C PRO A 196 1.25 5.11 -10.22
N GLY A 197 1.98 4.20 -10.87
CA GLY A 197 3.34 4.51 -11.34
C GLY A 197 3.50 5.75 -12.23
N PHE A 198 2.47 6.18 -12.97
CA PHE A 198 2.53 7.43 -13.75
C PHE A 198 2.30 8.67 -12.86
N ALA A 199 1.39 8.58 -11.89
CA ALA A 199 1.17 9.64 -10.92
C ALA A 199 2.39 9.82 -10.00
N LEU A 200 2.98 8.70 -9.56
CA LEU A 200 4.08 8.66 -8.60
C LEU A 200 5.43 9.13 -9.18
N ASP A 201 5.57 9.21 -10.51
CA ASP A 201 6.72 9.89 -11.15
C ASP A 201 6.82 11.34 -10.66
N GLU A 202 5.69 12.02 -10.43
CA GLU A 202 5.66 13.40 -9.93
C GLU A 202 6.24 13.53 -8.51
N VAL A 203 5.97 12.55 -7.64
CA VAL A 203 6.52 12.50 -6.27
C VAL A 203 7.99 12.09 -6.30
N TYR A 204 8.36 11.17 -7.19
CA TYR A 204 9.74 10.73 -7.39
C TYR A 204 10.66 11.89 -7.83
N HIS A 205 10.16 12.81 -8.66
CA HIS A 205 10.87 14.03 -9.06
C HIS A 205 10.97 15.10 -7.97
N ARG A 206 10.42 14.86 -6.78
CA ARG A 206 10.42 15.79 -5.65
C ARG A 206 11.03 15.14 -4.40
N PRO A 207 12.32 14.76 -4.45
CA PRO A 207 13.00 14.05 -3.37
C PRO A 207 13.11 14.85 -2.07
N GLU A 208 12.81 16.15 -2.08
CA GLU A 208 12.71 17.02 -0.91
C GLU A 208 11.45 16.78 -0.07
N LEU A 209 10.41 16.15 -0.64
CA LEU A 209 9.14 15.89 0.05
C LEU A 209 9.15 14.62 0.90
N TRP A 210 10.21 13.82 0.86
CA TRP A 210 10.25 12.54 1.56
C TRP A 210 11.68 12.11 1.90
N LYS A 211 11.83 11.35 3.00
CA LYS A 211 13.14 10.82 3.43
C LYS A 211 13.34 9.39 2.97
N ARG A 212 12.29 8.57 3.01
CA ARG A 212 12.32 7.14 2.66
C ARG A 212 11.01 6.72 2.00
N TRP A 213 11.07 5.80 1.04
CA TRP A 213 9.90 5.28 0.32
C TRP A 213 9.89 3.75 0.37
N PHE A 214 8.75 3.17 0.76
CA PHE A 214 8.48 1.74 0.64
C PHE A 214 7.28 1.46 -0.25
N PHE A 215 7.39 0.48 -1.15
CA PHE A 215 6.30 0.06 -2.03
C PHE A 215 6.26 -1.45 -2.25
N GLY A 216 5.17 -2.00 -2.78
CA GLY A 216 4.97 -3.43 -3.04
C GLY A 216 4.92 -3.76 -4.54
N HIS A 217 3.93 -4.57 -4.93
CA HIS A 217 3.41 -4.83 -6.29
C HIS A 217 4.34 -5.59 -7.26
N HIS A 218 5.63 -5.29 -7.29
CA HIS A 218 6.56 -5.80 -8.31
C HIS A 218 7.37 -7.04 -7.86
N HIS A 219 7.10 -7.54 -6.65
CA HIS A 219 7.72 -8.73 -6.07
C HIS A 219 9.25 -8.69 -6.08
N ARG A 220 9.82 -7.58 -5.62
CA ARG A 220 11.27 -7.37 -5.52
C ARG A 220 11.67 -6.75 -4.19
N ASP A 221 12.92 -6.99 -3.81
CA ASP A 221 13.59 -6.41 -2.65
C ASP A 221 14.89 -5.71 -3.10
N ASP A 222 14.76 -4.58 -3.82
CA ASP A 222 15.90 -3.86 -4.42
C ASP A 222 15.94 -2.41 -3.95
N ASP A 223 16.77 -2.15 -2.95
CA ASP A 223 16.88 -0.85 -2.30
C ASP A 223 17.81 0.11 -3.04
N ARG A 224 17.22 1.17 -3.60
CA ARG A 224 17.91 2.17 -4.43
C ARG A 224 17.33 3.56 -4.18
N GLU A 225 18.18 4.59 -4.13
CA GLU A 225 17.73 6.00 -4.06
C GLU A 225 16.78 6.34 -2.90
N ARG A 226 16.93 5.65 -1.77
CA ARG A 226 16.01 5.75 -0.61
C ARG A 226 14.61 5.22 -0.93
N ILE A 227 14.47 4.39 -1.96
CA ILE A 227 13.24 3.66 -2.30
C ILE A 227 13.53 2.17 -2.18
N ARG A 228 12.70 1.46 -1.42
CA ARG A 228 12.79 0.01 -1.28
C ARG A 228 11.43 -0.63 -1.59
N PRO A 229 11.30 -1.33 -2.72
CA PRO A 229 10.21 -2.26 -2.90
C PRO A 229 10.33 -3.40 -1.89
N ILE A 230 9.18 -3.88 -1.42
CA ILE A 230 9.04 -4.86 -0.35
C ILE A 230 8.31 -6.07 -0.93
N TYR A 231 8.98 -7.23 -0.89
CA TYR A 231 8.35 -8.51 -1.15
C TYR A 231 8.74 -9.54 -0.12
N ARG A 232 9.96 -10.10 -0.15
CA ARG A 232 10.39 -11.10 0.83
C ARG A 232 10.97 -10.46 2.08
N ASP A 233 11.52 -9.25 1.97
CA ASP A 233 12.11 -8.57 3.10
C ASP A 233 11.06 -8.10 4.10
N LEU A 234 11.46 -8.12 5.37
CA LEU A 234 10.74 -7.50 6.47
C LEU A 234 11.67 -6.46 7.08
N ILE A 235 11.30 -5.18 7.01
CA ILE A 235 12.19 -4.09 7.42
C ILE A 235 11.78 -3.59 8.79
N LEU A 236 12.64 -3.80 9.78
CA LEU A 236 12.48 -3.22 11.10
C LEU A 236 13.22 -1.89 11.16
N ILE A 237 12.48 -0.81 11.41
CA ILE A 237 13.02 0.53 11.59
C ILE A 237 12.96 0.90 13.06
N HIS A 238 14.09 1.32 13.63
CA HIS A 238 14.16 1.84 15.00
C HIS A 238 15.13 3.02 15.06
N ASN A 239 14.63 4.20 15.48
CA ASN A 239 15.41 5.44 15.56
C ASN A 239 16.11 5.79 14.23
N GLY A 240 15.41 5.56 13.11
CA GLY A 240 15.92 5.79 11.75
C GLY A 240 16.92 4.75 11.25
N VAL A 241 17.22 3.71 12.02
CA VAL A 241 18.07 2.59 11.59
C VAL A 241 17.21 1.47 11.04
N GLU A 242 17.48 1.04 9.82
CA GLU A 242 16.79 -0.06 9.14
C GLU A 242 17.55 -1.37 9.31
N THR A 243 16.84 -2.45 9.63
CA THR A 243 17.35 -3.81 9.69
C THR A 243 16.44 -4.72 8.86
N VAL A 244 17.02 -5.46 7.92
CA VAL A 244 16.32 -6.55 7.23
C VAL A 244 16.31 -7.75 8.16
N LEU A 245 15.14 -8.32 8.42
CA LEU A 245 14.95 -9.48 9.29
C LEU A 245 15.00 -10.81 8.52
#